data_AF-A0A367ZL76-F1
#
_entry.id   AF-A0A367ZL76-F1
#
_cell.length_a   1.000
_cell.length_b   1.000
_cell.length_c   1.000
_cell.angle_alpha   90.00
_cell.angle_beta   90.00
_cell.angle_gamma   90.00
#
_symmetry.space_group_name_H-M   'P 1'
#
loop_
_entity.id
_entity.type
_entity.pdbx_description
1 polymer ?
#
loop_
_entity_poly.entity_id
_entity_poly.type
_entity_poly.pdbx_seq_one_letter_code
_entity_poly.pdbx_strand_id
1 'polypeptide(L)'
;MDMNQTLLSRLMDDVEAHFGAYLKRILLASTEYGMFGLPLLDALHNDLPRTRCGDCGACCNAVSIPSIEYHRIIRDLMARQNPALIRTLLKRVLRLDQRLADVGGENRLRCAFRDDEARQCVIHAVRPFACRFYGLQKADGSRDCPHVQELTLDPPPLTEERMTDLQAKILDISETHVVIEGRDPIGFFPIEFWAFRFALGPAKALEIYREILVPASTPLTRLWSDLNR
;
A
#
# COMPACT_ATOMS: atom_id res chain seq x y z
N MET A 1 13.78 -16.31 4.18
CA MET A 1 12.39 -16.81 4.22
C MET A 1 11.99 -16.96 2.78
N ASP A 2 11.72 -18.19 2.34
CA ASP A 2 11.50 -18.46 0.93
C ASP A 2 10.02 -18.35 0.59
N MET A 3 9.73 -17.83 -0.60
CA MET A 3 8.35 -17.67 -1.05
C MET A 3 7.72 -19.03 -1.38
N ASN A 4 6.49 -19.26 -0.92
CA ASN A 4 5.75 -20.48 -1.19
C ASN A 4 5.27 -20.53 -2.65
N GLN A 5 6.11 -21.08 -3.54
CA GLN A 5 5.85 -21.11 -4.99
C GLN A 5 4.59 -21.90 -5.37
N THR A 6 4.30 -22.98 -4.65
CA THR A 6 3.11 -23.79 -4.88
C THR A 6 1.84 -23.00 -4.56
N LEU A 7 1.82 -22.28 -3.43
CA LEU A 7 0.70 -21.42 -3.07
C LEU A 7 0.56 -20.25 -4.04
N LEU A 8 1.67 -19.61 -4.42
CA LEU A 8 1.65 -18.50 -5.39
C LEU A 8 1.06 -18.95 -6.72
N SER A 9 1.52 -20.07 -7.27
CA SER A 9 1.01 -20.60 -8.54
C SER A 9 -0.50 -20.87 -8.49
N ARG A 10 -0.97 -21.59 -7.46
CA ARG A 10 -2.40 -21.85 -7.25
C ARG A 10 -3.22 -20.57 -7.09
N LEU A 11 -2.68 -19.59 -6.36
CA LEU A 11 -3.34 -18.30 -6.18
C LEU A 11 -3.45 -17.54 -7.49
N MET A 12 -2.42 -17.57 -8.35
CA MET A 12 -2.46 -16.86 -9.64
C MET A 12 -3.43 -17.52 -10.62
N ASP A 13 -3.49 -18.85 -10.65
CA ASP A 13 -4.49 -19.60 -11.43
C ASP A 13 -5.92 -19.25 -10.98
N ASP A 14 -6.13 -19.23 -9.67
CA ASP A 14 -7.41 -18.88 -9.06
C ASP A 14 -7.80 -17.41 -9.30
N VAL A 15 -6.85 -16.48 -9.20
CA VAL A 15 -7.05 -15.07 -9.58
C VAL A 15 -7.45 -14.96 -11.04
N GLU A 16 -6.81 -15.70 -11.96
CA GLU A 16 -7.14 -15.63 -13.38
C GLU A 16 -8.55 -16.19 -13.66
N ALA A 17 -8.89 -17.32 -13.07
CA ALA A 17 -10.20 -17.97 -13.23
C ALA A 17 -11.36 -17.15 -12.62
N HIS A 18 -11.13 -16.51 -11.47
CA HIS A 18 -12.18 -15.89 -10.66
C HIS A 18 -12.06 -14.36 -10.54
N PHE A 19 -11.24 -13.72 -11.37
CA PHE A 19 -10.94 -12.28 -11.27
C PHE A 19 -12.20 -11.39 -11.19
N GLY A 20 -13.24 -11.70 -11.98
CA GLY A 20 -14.48 -10.92 -11.97
C GLY A 20 -15.18 -10.89 -10.60
N ALA A 21 -15.17 -12.02 -9.89
CA ALA A 21 -15.74 -12.12 -8.55
C ALA A 21 -14.90 -11.35 -7.52
N TYR A 22 -13.57 -11.44 -7.61
CA TYR A 22 -12.66 -10.71 -6.72
C TYR A 22 -12.77 -9.20 -6.91
N LEU A 23 -12.77 -8.75 -8.16
CA LEU A 23 -12.98 -7.35 -8.51
C LEU A 23 -14.30 -6.83 -7.92
N LYS A 24 -15.40 -7.57 -8.06
CA LYS A 24 -16.70 -7.17 -7.49
C LYS A 24 -16.61 -7.01 -5.98
N ARG A 25 -16.03 -7.97 -5.25
CA ARG A 25 -15.90 -7.92 -3.79
C ARG A 25 -15.03 -6.76 -3.32
N ILE A 26 -13.90 -6.53 -3.98
CA ILE A 26 -12.97 -5.42 -3.72
C ILE A 26 -13.65 -4.05 -3.83
N LEU A 27 -14.42 -3.84 -4.89
CA LEU A 27 -15.11 -2.57 -5.14
C LEU A 27 -16.31 -2.37 -4.19
N LEU A 28 -17.10 -3.43 -3.96
CA LEU A 28 -18.24 -3.39 -3.04
C LEU A 28 -17.80 -3.08 -1.62
N ALA A 29 -16.71 -3.68 -1.15
CA ALA A 29 -16.20 -3.44 0.19
C ALA A 29 -15.95 -1.94 0.49
N SER A 30 -15.39 -1.19 -0.47
CA SER A 30 -15.15 0.25 -0.27
C SER A 30 -16.42 1.10 -0.38
N THR A 31 -17.44 0.59 -1.08
CA THR A 31 -18.76 1.22 -1.14
C THR A 31 -19.51 1.01 0.19
N GLU A 32 -19.52 -0.23 0.69
CA GLU A 32 -20.17 -0.65 1.94
C GLU A 32 -19.50 -0.06 3.18
N TYR A 33 -18.17 0.12 3.16
CA TYR A 33 -17.45 0.81 4.23
C TYR A 33 -17.96 2.24 4.48
N GLY A 34 -18.54 2.89 3.45
CA GLY A 34 -19.12 4.21 3.59
C GLY A 34 -18.08 5.32 3.76
N MET A 35 -18.46 6.37 4.50
CA MET A 35 -17.64 7.59 4.69
C MET A 35 -16.92 7.65 6.04
N PHE A 36 -17.04 6.62 6.87
CA PHE A 36 -16.42 6.60 8.19
C PHE A 36 -14.91 6.80 8.08
N GLY A 37 -14.32 7.66 8.92
CA GLY A 37 -12.88 7.92 8.95
C GLY A 37 -12.28 8.67 7.75
N LEU A 38 -12.90 8.65 6.56
CA LEU A 38 -12.33 9.25 5.34
C LEU A 38 -12.13 10.78 5.45
N PRO A 39 -13.08 11.57 5.99
CA PRO A 39 -12.84 13.01 6.19
C PRO A 39 -11.68 13.30 7.14
N LEU A 40 -11.51 12.47 8.18
CA LEU A 40 -10.37 12.58 9.09
C LEU A 40 -9.07 12.24 8.37
N LEU A 41 -9.04 11.15 7.60
CA LEU A 41 -7.87 10.79 6.79
C LEU A 41 -7.49 11.93 5.82
N ASP A 42 -8.46 12.49 5.10
CA ASP A 42 -8.21 13.61 4.18
C ASP A 42 -7.66 14.84 4.93
N ALA A 43 -8.18 15.15 6.13
CA ALA A 43 -7.65 16.22 6.95
C ALA A 43 -6.19 15.96 7.37
N LEU A 44 -5.87 14.75 7.82
CA LEU A 44 -4.51 14.35 8.19
C LEU A 44 -3.55 14.38 6.99
N HIS A 45 -4.00 13.96 5.80
CA HIS A 45 -3.20 14.07 4.57
C HIS A 45 -2.95 15.51 4.15
N ASN A 46 -3.91 16.41 4.35
CA ASN A 46 -3.83 17.81 3.99
C ASN A 46 -2.94 18.63 4.94
N ASP A 47 -2.73 18.13 6.15
CA ASP A 47 -1.82 18.72 7.13
C ASP A 47 -0.34 18.51 6.76
N LEU A 48 -0.03 17.50 5.95
CA LEU A 48 1.33 17.26 5.48
C LEU A 48 1.77 18.26 4.41
N PRO A 49 3.07 18.64 4.37
CA PRO A 49 3.59 19.48 3.31
C PRO A 49 3.36 18.88 1.93
N ARG A 50 3.04 19.75 0.96
CA ARG A 50 2.82 19.31 -0.42
C ARG A 50 4.16 19.10 -1.10
N THR A 51 4.29 17.94 -1.73
CA THR A 51 5.47 17.55 -2.49
C THR A 51 5.12 17.12 -3.90
N ARG A 52 6.08 17.29 -4.82
CA ARG A 52 6.06 16.76 -6.18
C ARG A 52 7.10 15.65 -6.33
N CYS A 53 6.65 14.48 -6.79
CA CYS A 53 7.52 13.38 -7.17
C CYS A 53 8.23 13.69 -8.50
N GLY A 54 9.51 13.34 -8.61
CA GLY A 54 10.27 13.40 -9.87
C GLY A 54 10.02 12.24 -10.84
N ASP A 55 9.04 11.37 -10.53
CA ASP A 55 8.52 10.36 -11.46
C ASP A 55 9.57 9.38 -12.02
N CYS A 56 10.63 9.09 -11.25
CA CYS A 56 11.71 8.19 -11.63
C CYS A 56 11.40 6.70 -11.42
N GLY A 57 10.38 6.37 -10.61
CA GLY A 57 10.00 4.98 -10.33
C GLY A 57 10.89 4.23 -9.33
N ALA A 58 11.97 4.85 -8.82
CA ALA A 58 12.96 4.18 -7.96
C ALA A 58 12.35 3.68 -6.63
N CYS A 59 11.46 4.45 -6.02
CA CYS A 59 10.78 4.10 -4.77
C CYS A 59 9.41 3.43 -4.96
N CYS A 60 8.96 3.21 -6.21
CA CYS A 60 7.64 2.66 -6.51
C CYS A 60 7.55 1.15 -6.24
N ASN A 61 7.29 0.81 -4.97
CA ASN A 61 7.07 -0.56 -4.50
C ASN A 61 5.70 -0.69 -3.82
N ALA A 62 5.26 -1.92 -3.59
CA ALA A 62 4.14 -2.23 -2.71
C ALA A 62 4.51 -1.83 -1.28
N VAL A 63 3.96 -0.70 -0.83
CA VAL A 63 4.15 -0.16 0.51
C VAL A 63 3.00 -0.59 1.41
N SER A 64 3.29 -0.79 2.70
CA SER A 64 2.25 -1.05 3.69
C SER A 64 1.45 0.21 3.98
N ILE A 65 0.12 0.05 4.00
CA ILE A 65 -0.86 1.11 4.22
C ILE A 65 -1.92 0.62 5.22
N PRO A 66 -2.58 1.52 5.95
CA PRO A 66 -3.77 1.18 6.73
C PRO A 66 -5.00 0.93 5.85
N SER A 67 -5.98 0.18 6.37
CA SER A 67 -7.21 -0.15 5.62
C SER A 67 -8.00 1.07 5.19
N ILE A 68 -8.02 2.15 5.99
CA ILE A 68 -8.67 3.40 5.60
C ILE A 68 -8.04 4.02 4.34
N GLU A 69 -6.71 3.91 4.17
CA GLU A 69 -6.02 4.39 2.97
C GLU A 69 -6.34 3.51 1.76
N TYR A 70 -6.50 2.20 1.94
CA TYR A 70 -7.02 1.32 0.89
C TYR A 70 -8.39 1.82 0.40
N HIS A 71 -9.34 2.07 1.31
CA HIS A 71 -10.67 2.55 0.92
C HIS A 71 -10.61 3.89 0.22
N ARG A 72 -9.75 4.80 0.68
CA ARG A 72 -9.54 6.10 0.04
C ARG A 72 -9.04 5.95 -1.40
N ILE A 73 -8.06 5.08 -1.63
CA ILE A 73 -7.49 4.78 -2.95
C ILE A 73 -8.57 4.18 -3.87
N ILE A 74 -9.29 3.16 -3.42
CA ILE A 74 -10.30 2.49 -4.25
C ILE A 74 -11.43 3.46 -4.64
N ARG A 75 -11.93 4.26 -3.69
CA ARG A 75 -13.00 5.24 -3.95
C ARG A 75 -12.55 6.32 -4.93
N ASP A 76 -11.32 6.79 -4.80
CA ASP A 76 -10.74 7.77 -5.71
C ASP A 76 -10.60 7.22 -7.14
N LEU A 77 -10.16 5.97 -7.29
CA LEU A 77 -10.13 5.28 -8.57
C LEU A 77 -11.54 5.15 -9.17
N MET A 78 -12.52 4.73 -8.38
CA MET A 78 -13.93 4.61 -8.81
C MET A 78 -14.53 5.96 -9.22
N ALA A 79 -14.12 7.06 -8.59
CA ALA A 79 -14.64 8.39 -8.88
C ALA A 79 -14.02 9.03 -10.14
N ARG A 80 -12.73 8.76 -10.42
CA ARG A 80 -11.97 9.50 -11.45
C ARG A 80 -11.58 8.68 -12.67
N GLN A 81 -11.52 7.36 -12.56
CA GLN A 81 -10.99 6.50 -13.61
C GLN A 81 -12.10 5.74 -14.33
N ASN A 82 -11.87 5.42 -15.60
CA ASN A 82 -12.80 4.59 -16.34
C ASN A 82 -12.76 3.12 -15.84
N PRO A 83 -13.85 2.36 -15.97
CA PRO A 83 -13.91 0.97 -15.49
C PRO A 83 -12.85 0.03 -16.05
N ALA A 84 -12.42 0.23 -17.30
CA ALA A 84 -11.39 -0.60 -17.92
C ALA A 84 -10.02 -0.41 -17.25
N LEU A 85 -9.65 0.83 -16.93
CA LEU A 85 -8.42 1.12 -16.21
C LEU A 85 -8.48 0.58 -14.77
N ILE A 86 -9.60 0.75 -14.07
CA ILE A 86 -9.78 0.19 -12.72
C ILE A 86 -9.59 -1.34 -12.75
N ARG A 87 -10.22 -2.01 -13.73
CA ARG A 87 -10.07 -3.44 -13.95
C ARG A 87 -8.60 -3.83 -14.16
N THR A 88 -7.88 -3.10 -15.00
CA THR A 88 -6.45 -3.34 -15.24
C THR A 88 -5.61 -3.16 -13.98
N LEU A 89 -5.80 -2.07 -13.24
CA LEU A 89 -5.03 -1.77 -12.02
C LEU A 89 -5.29 -2.81 -10.93
N LEU A 90 -6.55 -3.19 -10.71
CA LEU A 90 -6.89 -4.19 -9.68
C LEU A 90 -6.47 -5.60 -10.10
N LYS A 91 -6.42 -5.91 -11.41
CA LYS A 91 -5.77 -7.13 -11.88
C LYS A 91 -4.28 -7.12 -11.54
N ARG A 92 -3.58 -6.00 -11.77
CA ARG A 92 -2.16 -5.84 -11.39
C ARG A 92 -1.95 -6.01 -9.89
N VAL A 93 -2.82 -5.44 -9.05
CA VAL A 93 -2.76 -5.63 -7.59
C VAL A 93 -2.79 -7.12 -7.23
N LEU A 94 -3.71 -7.89 -7.81
CA LEU A 94 -3.86 -9.32 -7.51
C LEU A 94 -2.81 -10.20 -8.19
N ARG A 95 -2.24 -9.79 -9.33
CA ARG A 95 -1.18 -10.50 -10.06
C ARG A 95 0.19 -10.16 -9.50
N LEU A 96 0.50 -10.79 -8.37
CA LEU A 96 1.77 -10.61 -7.65
C LEU A 96 2.97 -11.04 -8.50
N ASP A 97 2.82 -12.17 -9.18
CA ASP A 97 3.82 -12.79 -10.06
C ASP A 97 4.35 -11.85 -11.14
N GLN A 98 3.50 -10.97 -11.66
CA GLN A 98 3.85 -10.02 -12.72
C GLN A 98 4.64 -8.80 -12.22
N ARG A 99 4.81 -8.66 -10.91
CA ARG A 99 5.41 -7.46 -10.28
C ARG A 99 6.59 -7.78 -9.39
N LEU A 100 7.00 -9.04 -9.30
CA LEU A 100 8.24 -9.42 -8.62
C LEU A 100 9.44 -8.91 -9.42
N ALA A 101 10.38 -8.27 -8.73
CA ALA A 101 11.59 -7.74 -9.32
C ALA A 101 12.78 -7.88 -8.35
N ASP A 102 13.97 -8.08 -8.89
CA ASP A 102 15.23 -7.84 -8.20
C ASP A 102 15.72 -6.44 -8.57
N VAL A 103 15.98 -5.60 -7.57
CA VAL A 103 16.57 -4.28 -7.78
C VAL A 103 17.72 -4.08 -6.81
N GLY A 104 18.93 -4.16 -7.32
CA GLY A 104 20.15 -3.97 -6.52
C GLY A 104 20.35 -5.07 -5.47
N GLY A 105 19.94 -6.31 -5.78
CA GLY A 105 20.03 -7.45 -4.85
C GLY A 105 18.97 -7.45 -3.75
N GLU A 106 17.95 -6.60 -3.86
CA GLU A 106 16.77 -6.65 -3.00
C GLU A 106 15.56 -7.16 -3.79
N ASN A 107 14.83 -8.10 -3.19
CA ASN A 107 13.52 -8.51 -3.68
C ASN A 107 12.54 -7.36 -3.49
N ARG A 108 11.83 -7.00 -4.55
CA ARG A 108 10.82 -5.95 -4.54
C ARG A 108 9.56 -6.41 -5.23
N LEU A 109 8.43 -6.10 -4.62
CA LEU A 109 7.13 -6.13 -5.29
C LEU A 109 6.85 -4.73 -5.84
N ARG A 110 6.90 -4.55 -7.17
CA ARG A 110 6.69 -3.25 -7.84
C ARG A 110 5.27 -2.72 -7.60
N CYS A 111 5.11 -1.41 -7.46
CA CYS A 111 3.80 -0.81 -7.20
C CYS A 111 2.82 -1.04 -8.36
N ALA A 112 1.62 -1.57 -8.10
CA ALA A 112 0.60 -1.82 -9.12
C ALA A 112 0.03 -0.54 -9.78
N PHE A 113 0.19 0.62 -9.16
CA PHE A 113 -0.33 1.91 -9.64
C PHE A 113 0.70 2.76 -10.38
N ARG A 114 1.93 2.25 -10.52
CA ARG A 114 2.91 2.87 -11.39
C ARG A 114 2.55 2.54 -12.84
N ASP A 115 2.45 3.58 -13.64
CA ASP A 115 2.48 3.49 -15.10
C ASP A 115 3.93 3.74 -15.53
N ASP A 116 4.62 2.69 -15.96
CA ASP A 116 6.01 2.79 -16.39
C ASP A 116 6.17 3.42 -17.77
N GLU A 117 5.17 3.29 -18.65
CA GLU A 117 5.18 3.88 -19.99
C GLU A 117 4.96 5.38 -19.91
N ALA A 118 3.90 5.82 -19.22
CA ALA A 118 3.63 7.23 -18.99
C ALA A 118 4.55 7.85 -17.93
N ARG A 119 5.32 7.02 -17.21
CA ARG A 119 6.15 7.38 -16.06
C ARG A 119 5.37 8.07 -14.94
N GLN A 120 4.10 7.73 -14.73
CA GLN A 120 3.21 8.41 -13.79
C GLN A 120 2.71 7.49 -12.67
N CYS A 121 2.34 8.08 -11.54
CA CYS A 121 1.61 7.36 -10.48
C CYS A 121 0.12 7.66 -10.59
N VAL A 122 -0.70 6.65 -10.91
CA VAL A 122 -2.14 6.82 -11.15
C VAL A 122 -2.89 7.29 -9.89
N ILE A 123 -2.37 6.94 -8.72
CA ILE A 123 -2.92 7.32 -7.42
C ILE A 123 -2.19 8.49 -6.76
N HIS A 124 -1.36 9.26 -7.49
CA HIS A 124 -0.48 10.27 -6.88
C HIS A 124 -1.22 11.27 -5.97
N ALA A 125 -2.44 11.67 -6.35
CA ALA A 125 -3.28 12.60 -5.59
C ALA A 125 -3.74 12.05 -4.23
N VAL A 126 -3.91 10.73 -4.14
CA VAL A 126 -4.36 10.00 -2.94
C VAL A 126 -3.29 9.01 -2.46
N ARG A 127 -2.02 9.30 -2.75
CA ARG A 127 -0.91 8.45 -2.34
C ARG A 127 -0.89 8.31 -0.81
N PRO A 128 -0.58 7.11 -0.30
CA PRO A 128 -0.65 6.82 1.12
C PRO A 128 0.43 7.55 1.92
N PHE A 129 0.28 7.61 3.24
CA PHE A 129 1.23 8.21 4.17
C PHE A 129 2.65 7.68 3.97
N ALA A 130 2.82 6.37 3.77
CA ALA A 130 4.12 5.77 3.48
C ALA A 130 4.84 6.46 2.30
N CYS A 131 4.10 6.76 1.21
CA CYS A 131 4.66 7.48 0.06
C CYS A 131 4.85 8.97 0.33
N ARG A 132 4.00 9.59 1.16
CA ARG A 132 4.12 11.02 1.52
C ARG A 132 5.34 11.24 2.39
N PHE A 133 5.50 10.46 3.46
CA PHE A 133 6.63 10.52 4.38
C PHE A 133 7.96 10.34 3.64
N TYR A 134 8.04 9.38 2.73
CA TYR A 134 9.25 9.16 1.92
C TYR A 134 9.67 10.38 1.08
N GLY A 135 8.71 11.24 0.73
CA GLY A 135 8.96 12.46 -0.03
C GLY A 135 9.27 13.69 0.83
N LEU A 136 9.04 13.65 2.15
CA LEU A 136 9.20 14.82 3.02
C LEU A 136 10.63 14.97 3.51
N GLN A 137 11.06 16.22 3.65
CA GLN A 137 12.31 16.53 4.32
C GLN A 137 12.19 16.27 5.82
N LYS A 138 13.20 15.60 6.39
CA LYS A 138 13.30 15.35 7.83
C LYS A 138 13.90 16.58 8.52
N ALA A 139 13.78 16.62 9.85
CA ALA A 139 14.28 17.74 10.66
C ALA A 139 15.80 18.00 10.52
N ASP A 140 16.58 16.96 10.19
CA ASP A 140 18.02 17.05 9.93
C ASP A 140 18.38 17.53 8.51
N GLY A 141 17.38 17.91 7.71
CA GLY A 141 17.55 18.31 6.31
C GLY A 141 17.70 17.16 5.32
N SER A 142 17.76 15.91 5.81
CA SER A 142 17.86 14.73 4.95
C SER A 142 16.52 14.38 4.31
N ARG A 143 16.58 13.53 3.28
CA ARG A 143 15.41 13.05 2.55
C ARG A 143 15.67 11.66 2.01
N ASP A 144 14.65 10.80 2.07
CA ASP A 144 14.78 9.44 1.56
C ASP A 144 14.80 9.38 0.02
N CYS A 145 14.18 10.36 -0.66
CA CYS A 145 14.19 10.47 -2.12
C CYS A 145 14.82 11.79 -2.62
N PRO A 146 15.96 11.78 -3.32
CA PRO A 146 16.60 13.01 -3.82
C PRO A 146 15.85 13.68 -4.98
N HIS A 147 14.82 13.03 -5.52
CA HIS A 147 14.04 13.52 -6.67
C HIS A 147 12.70 14.15 -6.28
N VAL A 148 12.40 14.28 -4.99
CA VAL A 148 11.18 14.92 -4.51
C VAL A 148 11.44 16.40 -4.21
N GLN A 149 10.49 17.26 -4.55
CA GLN A 149 10.55 18.70 -4.33
C GLN A 149 9.36 19.15 -3.47
N GLU A 150 9.60 19.99 -2.48
CA GLU A 150 8.55 20.75 -1.79
C GLU A 150 7.86 21.69 -2.77
N LEU A 151 6.54 21.79 -2.64
CA LEU A 151 5.73 22.81 -3.30
C LEU A 151 5.43 23.98 -2.36
N THR A 152 5.60 23.78 -1.06
CA THR A 152 5.43 24.80 -0.03
C THR A 152 6.78 25.44 0.28
N LEU A 153 6.83 26.77 0.40
CA LEU A 153 8.01 27.48 0.90
C LEU A 153 8.09 27.28 2.43
N ASP A 154 9.23 26.78 2.91
CA ASP A 154 9.54 26.56 4.33
C ASP A 154 8.46 25.79 5.11
N PRO A 155 8.10 24.55 4.69
CA PRO A 155 7.14 23.77 5.45
C PRO A 155 7.73 23.38 6.81
N PRO A 156 6.90 23.29 7.87
CA PRO A 156 7.37 22.79 9.15
C PRO A 156 7.99 21.39 8.95
N PRO A 157 9.17 21.12 9.53
CA PRO A 157 9.82 19.84 9.37
C PRO A 157 8.96 18.72 9.97
N LEU A 158 8.93 17.57 9.29
CA LEU A 158 8.24 16.41 9.82
C LEU A 158 9.10 15.77 10.93
N THR A 159 8.64 15.88 12.17
CA THR A 159 9.29 15.25 13.33
C THR A 159 8.86 13.79 13.50
N GLU A 160 9.68 12.98 14.16
CA GLU A 160 9.34 11.59 14.49
C GLU A 160 8.11 11.48 15.40
N GLU A 161 7.99 12.38 16.37
CA GLU A 161 6.80 12.50 17.21
C GLU A 161 5.55 12.77 16.37
N ARG A 162 5.63 13.68 15.39
CA ARG A 162 4.51 13.98 14.50
C ARG A 162 4.15 12.79 13.60
N MET A 163 5.14 12.06 13.08
CA MET A 163 4.88 10.83 12.32
C MET A 163 4.15 9.79 13.16
N THR A 164 4.60 9.59 14.40
CA THR A 164 4.01 8.64 15.34
C THR A 164 2.57 9.03 15.69
N ASP A 165 2.32 10.30 16.00
CA ASP A 165 0.97 10.82 16.29
C ASP A 165 0.00 10.64 15.11
N LEU A 166 0.45 10.96 13.88
CA LEU A 166 -0.36 10.76 12.68
C LEU A 166 -0.67 9.28 12.46
N GLN A 167 0.33 8.40 12.58
CA GLN A 167 0.15 6.96 12.42
C GLN A 167 -0.84 6.39 13.45
N ALA A 168 -0.73 6.79 14.72
CA ALA A 168 -1.65 6.37 15.77
C ALA A 168 -3.11 6.73 15.45
N LYS A 169 -3.36 7.99 15.08
CA LYS A 169 -4.71 8.48 14.70
C LYS A 169 -5.32 7.72 13.53
N ILE A 170 -4.51 7.31 12.56
CA ILE A 170 -4.99 6.55 11.40
C ILE A 170 -5.29 5.10 11.80
N LEU A 171 -4.46 4.51 12.67
CA LEU A 171 -4.66 3.16 13.15
C LEU A 171 -5.92 3.03 14.00
N ASP A 172 -6.29 4.05 14.79
CA ASP A 172 -7.53 4.09 15.58
C ASP A 172 -8.81 3.93 14.74
N ILE A 173 -8.76 4.32 13.46
CA ILE A 173 -9.87 4.23 12.52
C ILE A 173 -9.65 3.15 11.45
N SER A 174 -8.61 2.33 11.61
CA SER A 174 -8.25 1.28 10.67
C SER A 174 -8.44 -0.10 11.30
N GLU A 175 -8.76 -1.05 10.44
CA GLU A 175 -8.72 -2.46 10.80
C GLU A 175 -7.31 -2.93 11.15
N THR A 176 -7.23 -3.82 12.15
CA THR A 176 -6.00 -4.44 12.60
C THR A 176 -6.15 -5.97 12.62
N HIS A 177 -5.02 -6.67 12.50
CA HIS A 177 -4.97 -8.13 12.49
C HIS A 177 -3.80 -8.66 13.32
N VAL A 178 -4.07 -9.71 14.09
CA VAL A 178 -3.03 -10.52 14.74
C VAL A 178 -2.36 -11.38 13.67
N VAL A 179 -1.09 -11.12 13.41
CA VAL A 179 -0.34 -11.84 12.36
C VAL A 179 0.51 -12.96 12.95
N ILE A 180 0.98 -12.77 14.18
CA ILE A 180 1.72 -13.73 15.00
C ILE A 180 0.92 -13.96 16.27
N GLU A 181 0.64 -15.21 16.60
CA GLU A 181 -0.12 -15.58 17.79
C GLU A 181 0.59 -15.07 19.06
N GLY A 182 -0.16 -14.46 19.98
CA GLY A 182 0.38 -13.88 21.22
C GLY A 182 1.06 -12.51 21.08
N ARG A 183 1.04 -11.89 19.90
CA ARG A 183 1.52 -10.50 19.68
C ARG A 183 0.36 -9.54 19.44
N ASP A 184 0.62 -8.25 19.64
CA ASP A 184 -0.35 -7.19 19.37
C ASP A 184 -0.74 -7.16 17.89
N PRO A 185 -2.00 -6.81 17.57
CA PRO A 185 -2.45 -6.71 16.20
C PRO A 185 -1.80 -5.50 15.51
N ILE A 186 -1.48 -5.66 14.22
CA ILE A 186 -0.97 -4.55 13.38
C ILE A 186 -2.04 -4.13 12.37
N GLY A 187 -2.03 -2.86 11.97
CA GLY A 187 -3.00 -2.30 11.03
C GLY A 187 -2.41 -1.82 9.71
N PHE A 188 -1.16 -2.16 9.39
CA PHE A 188 -0.46 -1.65 8.21
C PHE A 188 0.02 -2.81 7.33
N PHE A 189 -0.58 -2.96 6.16
CA PHE A 189 -0.29 -4.06 5.23
C PHE A 189 -0.20 -3.55 3.79
N PRO A 190 0.53 -4.25 2.89
CA PRO A 190 0.54 -3.91 1.48
C PRO A 190 -0.87 -3.87 0.90
N ILE A 191 -1.11 -3.09 -0.15
CA ILE A 191 -2.45 -2.98 -0.73
C ILE A 191 -3.00 -4.34 -1.22
N GLU A 192 -2.10 -5.23 -1.61
CA GLU A 192 -2.39 -6.61 -1.98
C GLU A 192 -3.06 -7.37 -0.86
N PHE A 193 -2.60 -7.22 0.39
CA PHE A 193 -3.22 -7.85 1.55
C PHE A 193 -4.67 -7.39 1.68
N TRP A 194 -4.92 -6.08 1.61
CA TRP A 194 -6.27 -5.54 1.73
C TRP A 194 -7.17 -6.06 0.60
N ALA A 195 -6.69 -6.05 -0.64
CA ALA A 195 -7.41 -6.59 -1.78
C ALA A 195 -7.79 -8.06 -1.58
N PHE A 196 -6.86 -8.90 -1.12
CA PHE A 196 -7.14 -10.30 -0.78
C PHE A 196 -8.05 -10.45 0.44
N ARG A 197 -7.92 -9.58 1.46
CA ARG A 197 -8.79 -9.59 2.64
C ARG A 197 -10.24 -9.38 2.25
N PHE A 198 -10.52 -8.46 1.34
CA PHE A 198 -11.88 -8.21 0.85
C PHE A 198 -12.35 -9.26 -0.16
N ALA A 199 -11.45 -9.82 -0.98
CA ALA A 199 -11.81 -10.83 -1.96
C ALA A 199 -12.04 -12.22 -1.36
N LEU A 200 -11.19 -12.63 -0.42
CA LEU A 200 -11.05 -14.01 0.09
C LEU A 200 -11.29 -14.14 1.60
N GLY A 201 -11.40 -13.03 2.31
CA GLY A 201 -11.53 -13.00 3.77
C GLY A 201 -10.18 -12.93 4.50
N PRO A 202 -10.21 -12.62 5.81
CA PRO A 202 -9.02 -12.28 6.59
C PRO A 202 -8.05 -13.47 6.75
N ALA A 203 -8.56 -14.68 6.99
CA ALA A 203 -7.72 -15.86 7.22
C ALA A 203 -6.82 -16.16 6.01
N LYS A 204 -7.42 -16.17 4.81
CA LYS A 204 -6.69 -16.42 3.56
C LYS A 204 -5.73 -15.27 3.22
N ALA A 205 -6.12 -14.02 3.47
CA ALA A 205 -5.24 -12.87 3.27
C ALA A 205 -4.00 -12.92 4.18
N LEU A 206 -4.16 -13.34 5.44
CA LEU A 206 -3.04 -13.52 6.37
C LEU A 206 -2.10 -14.65 5.96
N GLU A 207 -2.63 -15.75 5.43
CA GLU A 207 -1.82 -16.82 4.83
C GLU A 207 -1.01 -16.30 3.64
N ILE A 208 -1.66 -15.61 2.68
CA ILE A 208 -0.99 -15.00 1.52
C ILE A 208 0.07 -13.98 1.98
N TYR A 209 -0.22 -13.20 3.01
CA TYR A 209 0.73 -12.23 3.53
C TYR A 209 2.00 -12.89 4.05
N ARG A 210 1.87 -13.91 4.91
CA ARG A 210 3.02 -14.61 5.50
C ARG A 210 3.82 -15.41 4.49
N GLU A 211 3.13 -16.15 3.63
CA GLU A 211 3.74 -17.15 2.74
C GLU A 211 4.21 -16.56 1.40
N ILE A 212 3.66 -15.41 0.99
CA ILE A 212 3.95 -14.80 -0.31
C ILE A 212 4.44 -13.36 -0.17
N LEU A 213 3.64 -12.46 0.42
CA LEU A 213 3.97 -11.03 0.38
C LEU A 213 5.21 -10.68 1.20
N VAL A 214 5.38 -11.26 2.39
CA VAL A 214 6.57 -11.04 3.22
C VAL A 214 7.85 -11.49 2.50
N PRO A 215 7.95 -12.74 1.98
CA PRO A 215 9.10 -13.18 1.18
C PRO A 215 9.33 -12.40 -0.12
N ALA A 216 8.26 -11.88 -0.74
CA ALA A 216 8.30 -11.17 -2.02
C ALA A 216 8.97 -9.78 -1.94
N SER A 217 9.25 -9.28 -0.73
CA SER A 217 9.78 -7.94 -0.53
C SER A 217 10.78 -7.94 0.63
N THR A 218 12.04 -7.63 0.34
CA THR A 218 13.09 -7.50 1.36
C THR A 218 12.69 -6.50 2.46
N PRO A 219 12.12 -5.32 2.16
CA PRO A 219 11.56 -4.44 3.18
C PRO A 219 10.51 -5.10 4.09
N LEU A 220 9.58 -5.87 3.53
CA LEU A 220 8.57 -6.58 4.33
C LEU A 220 9.19 -7.71 5.15
N THR A 221 10.19 -8.41 4.62
CA THR A 221 10.95 -9.42 5.37
C THR A 221 11.67 -8.80 6.58
N ARG A 222 12.27 -7.62 6.44
CA ARG A 222 12.92 -6.90 7.56
C ARG A 222 11.89 -6.52 8.63
N LEU A 223 10.81 -5.86 8.23
CA LEU A 223 9.70 -5.50 9.12
C LEU A 223 9.13 -6.73 9.85
N TRP A 224 8.90 -7.83 9.12
CA TRP A 224 8.45 -9.09 9.70
C TRP A 224 9.43 -9.65 10.72
N SER A 225 10.73 -9.56 10.47
CA SER A 225 11.76 -10.04 11.39
C SER A 225 11.76 -9.22 12.68
N ASP A 226 11.56 -7.91 12.59
CA ASP A 226 11.49 -7.04 13.77
C ASP A 226 10.24 -7.32 14.62
N LEU A 227 9.11 -7.63 13.99
CA LEU A 227 7.88 -8.04 14.70
C LEU A 227 8.01 -9.40 15.42
N ASN A 228 8.93 -10.25 14.97
CA ASN A 228 9.20 -11.57 15.57
C ASN A 228 10.23 -11.53 16.71
N ARG A 229 10.91 -10.40 16.94
CA ARG A 229 11.79 -10.20 18.09
C ARG A 229 10.95 -9.91 19.33
#